data_AF-A0A5J4E696-F1
#
_entry.id   AF-A0A5J4E696-F1
#
_cell.length_a   1.000
_cell.length_b   1.000
_cell.length_c   1.000
_cell.angle_alpha   90.00
_cell.angle_beta   90.00
_cell.angle_gamma   90.00
#
_symmetry.space_group_name_H-M   'P 1'
#
loop_
_entity.id
_entity.type
_entity.pdbx_description
1 polymer ?
#
loop_
_entity_poly.entity_id
_entity_poly.type
_entity_poly.pdbx_seq_one_letter_code
_entity_poly.pdbx_strand_id
1 'polypeptide(L)'
;MSHPVRPASYQEINNFYTATVYNKGAELVRMIHTLLGKDDFRKGMDLYFQRHDGQAVTTDDFRLAMQDASGVNLDHFQLWYQQSGTPRIEIRRDFDQAEKTLYLEIKQDPGTTLGKANQPFHMPMRLALFDQQGKAIDLDGQGLLEQIVDIKQQNHRFKFEGIDQEPLVSAFRGFSAPIITSSDLRDEELATLMSCDTDPFNRWEAGQQYATRVMLDRIVSKDGQKPVHPQEMLKAYRIILDDDKMDYALVAEMMILPSEKYLGEMLDSVDVHKIRLVREGIRGLIAEATEDLLLKRYEECSEQGEYRVTPEDTGKRSLKNVCLAFLLMLDKTKYFDLCLQQFNNAGNMTDQIGCLLPIVHYQNPVREEIVRRYYEQWQKTALVVDKWFSAQASSYAKDSLAHIKTLFDHPDYSIHNPNRARSLLGSLIANSSAFHEPGGAGYAFVAGKIIEIDAINPQVAARMANAFLHWRKLLPSQGQLMKQQIEIIVSTPNLSSGLNELMTASLSTD
;
A
#
# COMPACT_ATOMS: atom_id res chain seq x y z
N MET A 1 13.82 -11.76 1.45
CA MET A 1 15.06 -11.89 0.66
C MET A 1 14.96 -11.01 -0.59
N SER A 2 15.96 -10.17 -0.86
CA SER A 2 16.01 -9.36 -2.10
C SER A 2 16.51 -10.22 -3.25
N HIS A 3 15.84 -10.17 -4.40
CA HIS A 3 16.27 -10.83 -5.63
C HIS A 3 15.78 -10.02 -6.86
N PRO A 4 16.43 -10.13 -8.03
CA PRO A 4 15.91 -9.54 -9.26
C PRO A 4 14.63 -10.27 -9.72
N VAL A 5 13.90 -9.67 -10.66
CA VAL A 5 12.67 -10.26 -11.25
C VAL A 5 12.97 -11.61 -11.90
N ARG A 6 14.17 -11.78 -12.48
CA ARG A 6 14.70 -13.05 -12.98
C ARG A 6 15.80 -13.56 -12.04
N PRO A 7 15.49 -14.41 -11.04
CA PRO A 7 16.47 -14.91 -10.08
C PRO A 7 17.64 -15.63 -10.76
N ALA A 8 18.86 -15.44 -10.26
CA ALA A 8 20.05 -16.11 -10.76
C ALA A 8 20.25 -17.53 -10.16
N SER A 9 19.66 -17.80 -8.99
CA SER A 9 19.72 -19.09 -8.31
C SER A 9 18.53 -19.25 -7.35
N TYR A 10 18.19 -20.51 -7.04
CA TYR A 10 17.19 -20.87 -6.03
C TYR A 10 17.54 -22.24 -5.43
N GLN A 11 17.15 -22.48 -4.17
CA GLN A 11 17.16 -23.82 -3.57
C GLN A 11 15.79 -24.48 -3.70
N GLU A 12 14.73 -23.72 -3.40
CA GLU A 12 13.35 -24.18 -3.54
C GLU A 12 12.51 -23.21 -4.37
N ILE A 13 11.91 -23.72 -5.46
CA ILE A 13 11.20 -22.89 -6.45
C ILE A 13 9.95 -22.22 -5.86
N ASN A 14 9.32 -22.87 -4.87
CA ASN A 14 8.13 -22.36 -4.21
C ASN A 14 8.37 -21.06 -3.42
N ASN A 15 9.63 -20.72 -3.14
CA ASN A 15 10.00 -19.46 -2.48
C ASN A 15 10.03 -18.26 -3.45
N PHE A 16 9.90 -18.48 -4.77
CA PHE A 16 9.95 -17.43 -5.80
C PHE A 16 8.58 -16.99 -6.33
N TYR A 17 7.48 -17.47 -5.72
CA TYR A 17 6.14 -16.90 -5.88
C TYR A 17 6.02 -15.60 -5.06
N THR A 18 6.82 -14.60 -5.41
CA THR A 18 6.97 -13.35 -4.65
C THR A 18 6.39 -12.15 -5.39
N ALA A 19 6.13 -11.08 -4.64
CA ALA A 19 5.74 -9.79 -5.22
C ALA A 19 6.81 -9.22 -6.17
N THR A 20 8.07 -9.61 -6.05
CA THR A 20 9.12 -9.21 -6.99
C THR A 20 8.93 -9.89 -8.35
N VAL A 21 8.65 -11.19 -8.40
CA VAL A 21 8.43 -11.87 -9.70
C VAL A 21 7.11 -11.42 -10.33
N TYR A 22 6.04 -11.32 -9.53
CA TYR A 22 4.70 -11.00 -10.04
C TYR A 22 4.48 -9.49 -10.20
N ASN A 23 4.45 -8.75 -9.10
CA ASN A 23 4.07 -7.33 -9.11
C ASN A 23 5.16 -6.47 -9.76
N LYS A 24 6.42 -6.55 -9.32
CA LYS A 24 7.51 -5.79 -9.97
C LYS A 24 7.72 -6.26 -11.42
N GLY A 25 7.55 -7.55 -11.72
CA GLY A 25 7.57 -8.06 -13.09
C GLY A 25 6.50 -7.44 -14.00
N ALA A 26 5.27 -7.29 -13.50
CA ALA A 26 4.20 -6.58 -14.21
C ALA A 26 4.56 -5.09 -14.44
N GLU A 27 5.18 -4.43 -13.46
CA GLU A 27 5.64 -3.04 -13.62
C GLU A 27 6.77 -2.90 -14.66
N LEU A 28 7.62 -3.93 -14.85
CA LEU A 28 8.58 -3.93 -15.96
C LEU A 28 7.87 -3.98 -17.32
N VAL A 29 6.84 -4.83 -17.46
CA VAL A 29 6.03 -4.90 -18.68
C VAL A 29 5.29 -3.58 -18.91
N ARG A 30 4.75 -2.95 -17.85
CA ARG A 30 4.13 -1.62 -17.90
C ARG A 30 5.12 -0.55 -18.36
N MET A 31 6.36 -0.55 -17.87
CA MET A 31 7.40 0.39 -18.33
C MET A 31 7.70 0.21 -19.82
N ILE A 32 7.81 -1.02 -20.33
CA ILE A 32 7.98 -1.28 -21.77
C ILE A 32 6.77 -0.71 -22.53
N HIS A 33 5.54 -0.95 -22.07
CA HIS A 33 4.35 -0.35 -22.66
C HIS A 33 4.40 1.19 -22.65
N THR A 34 4.87 1.81 -21.57
CA THR A 34 5.01 3.27 -21.47
C THR A 34 6.06 3.81 -22.43
N LEU A 35 7.20 3.13 -22.59
CA LEU A 35 8.28 3.52 -23.52
C LEU A 35 7.87 3.38 -24.99
N LEU A 36 7.12 2.34 -25.32
CA LEU A 36 6.72 2.03 -26.71
C LEU A 36 5.41 2.70 -27.11
N GLY A 37 4.54 2.99 -26.15
CA GLY A 37 3.14 3.31 -26.42
C GLY A 37 2.33 2.08 -26.81
N LYS A 38 1.00 2.25 -26.81
CA LYS A 38 0.03 1.15 -26.98
C LYS A 38 0.19 0.39 -28.29
N ASP A 39 0.37 1.12 -29.39
CA ASP A 39 0.35 0.53 -30.73
C ASP A 39 1.61 -0.29 -31.01
N ASP A 40 2.79 0.22 -30.65
CA ASP A 40 4.05 -0.51 -30.84
C ASP A 40 4.21 -1.64 -29.82
N PHE A 41 3.68 -1.50 -28.60
CA PHE A 41 3.57 -2.62 -27.67
C PHE A 41 2.71 -3.75 -28.25
N ARG A 42 1.59 -3.43 -28.91
CA ARG A 42 0.74 -4.44 -29.57
C ARG A 42 1.49 -5.15 -30.71
N LYS A 43 2.20 -4.40 -31.56
CA LYS A 43 3.05 -4.99 -32.62
C LYS A 43 4.13 -5.90 -32.02
N GLY A 44 4.74 -5.51 -30.91
CA GLY A 44 5.70 -6.33 -30.18
C GLY A 44 5.10 -7.65 -29.67
N MET A 45 3.87 -7.61 -29.15
CA MET A 45 3.15 -8.83 -28.78
C MET A 45 2.87 -9.74 -29.99
N ASP A 46 2.44 -9.16 -31.12
CA ASP A 46 2.17 -9.93 -32.35
C ASP A 46 3.44 -10.62 -32.84
N LEU A 47 4.57 -9.90 -32.86
CA LEU A 47 5.87 -10.44 -33.26
C LEU A 47 6.38 -11.51 -32.28
N TYR A 48 6.17 -11.31 -30.97
CA TYR A 48 6.54 -12.29 -29.94
C TYR A 48 5.84 -13.63 -30.19
N PHE A 49 4.52 -13.63 -30.38
CA PHE A 49 3.78 -14.87 -30.66
C PHE A 49 4.12 -15.45 -32.02
N GLN A 50 4.30 -14.61 -33.06
CA GLN A 50 4.71 -15.08 -34.38
C GLN A 50 6.05 -15.85 -34.33
N ARG A 51 6.99 -15.42 -33.49
CA ARG A 51 8.32 -16.04 -33.36
C ARG A 51 8.32 -17.28 -32.46
N HIS A 52 7.51 -17.26 -31.40
CA HIS A 52 7.72 -18.13 -30.24
C HIS A 52 6.50 -18.98 -29.85
N ASP A 53 5.41 -18.97 -30.63
CA ASP A 53 4.29 -19.87 -30.36
C ASP A 53 4.74 -21.34 -30.37
N GLY A 54 4.25 -22.11 -29.40
CA GLY A 54 4.64 -23.50 -29.16
C GLY A 54 6.05 -23.73 -28.57
N GLN A 55 6.74 -22.67 -28.11
CA GLN A 55 8.10 -22.77 -27.56
C GLN A 55 8.17 -22.42 -26.06
N ALA A 56 9.19 -22.95 -25.38
CA ALA A 56 9.64 -22.44 -24.08
C ALA A 56 10.68 -21.34 -24.32
N VAL A 57 10.41 -20.12 -23.89
CA VAL A 57 11.24 -18.93 -24.18
C VAL A 57 11.60 -18.15 -22.92
N THR A 58 12.43 -17.13 -23.09
CA THR A 58 13.02 -16.33 -22.01
C THR A 58 12.46 -14.91 -21.95
N THR A 59 12.77 -14.19 -20.87
CA THR A 59 12.49 -12.74 -20.76
C THR A 59 13.24 -11.92 -21.83
N ASP A 60 14.37 -12.42 -22.32
CA ASP A 60 15.16 -11.72 -23.33
C ASP A 60 14.48 -11.83 -24.70
N ASP A 61 13.86 -12.96 -25.02
CA ASP A 61 13.08 -13.16 -26.26
C ASP A 61 11.88 -12.19 -26.32
N PHE A 62 11.17 -12.03 -25.20
CA PHE A 62 10.09 -11.05 -25.07
C PHE A 62 10.57 -9.61 -25.30
N ARG A 63 11.67 -9.22 -24.63
CA ARG A 63 12.26 -7.88 -24.78
C ARG A 63 12.71 -7.61 -26.22
N LEU A 64 13.34 -8.59 -26.87
CA LEU A 64 13.81 -8.46 -28.25
C LEU A 64 12.65 -8.33 -29.24
N ALA A 65 11.56 -9.08 -29.07
CA ALA A 65 10.36 -8.92 -29.89
C ALA A 65 9.76 -7.50 -29.76
N MET A 66 9.74 -6.95 -28.54
CA MET A 66 9.29 -5.57 -28.29
C MET A 66 10.20 -4.53 -28.97
N GLN A 67 11.51 -4.69 -28.83
CA GLN A 67 12.51 -3.82 -29.47
C GLN A 67 12.42 -3.86 -31.00
N ASP A 68 12.37 -5.05 -31.59
CA ASP A 68 12.37 -5.23 -33.05
C ASP A 68 11.08 -4.69 -33.70
N ALA A 69 9.94 -4.82 -33.04
CA ALA A 69 8.65 -4.35 -33.58
C ALA A 69 8.47 -2.83 -33.46
N SER A 70 9.06 -2.21 -32.45
CA SER A 70 8.91 -0.78 -32.17
C SER A 70 10.05 0.08 -32.71
N GLY A 71 11.24 -0.51 -32.90
CA GLY A 71 12.47 0.23 -33.17
C GLY A 71 13.07 0.94 -31.95
N VAL A 72 12.45 0.83 -30.77
CA VAL A 72 12.97 1.42 -29.52
C VAL A 72 14.06 0.50 -28.94
N ASN A 73 15.25 1.05 -28.69
CA ASN A 73 16.35 0.28 -28.08
C ASN A 73 16.07 0.01 -26.58
N LEU A 74 15.88 -1.26 -26.25
CA LEU A 74 15.65 -1.79 -24.91
C LEU A 74 16.85 -2.55 -24.33
N ASP A 75 18.04 -2.50 -24.95
CA ASP A 75 19.21 -3.24 -24.45
C ASP A 75 19.58 -2.82 -23.02
N HIS A 76 19.56 -1.51 -22.75
CA HIS A 76 19.79 -1.00 -21.39
C HIS A 76 18.68 -1.40 -20.40
N PHE A 77 17.46 -1.60 -20.89
CA PHE A 77 16.33 -2.02 -20.05
C PHE A 77 16.55 -3.43 -19.45
N GLN A 78 17.43 -4.25 -20.02
CA GLN A 78 17.77 -5.59 -19.50
C GLN A 78 18.26 -5.56 -18.04
N LEU A 79 18.84 -4.45 -17.57
CA LEU A 79 19.29 -4.30 -16.18
C LEU A 79 18.15 -4.50 -15.16
N TRP A 80 16.89 -4.20 -15.50
CA TRP A 80 15.74 -4.45 -14.63
C TRP A 80 15.50 -5.93 -14.32
N TYR A 81 15.93 -6.82 -15.21
CA TYR A 81 15.85 -8.28 -15.00
C TYR A 81 17.07 -8.83 -14.26
N GLN A 82 18.16 -8.09 -14.17
CA GLN A 82 19.44 -8.57 -13.63
C GLN A 82 19.75 -7.99 -12.24
N GLN A 83 19.29 -6.77 -11.96
CA GLN A 83 19.60 -6.05 -10.72
C GLN A 83 18.41 -6.10 -9.75
N SER A 84 18.70 -6.35 -8.48
CA SER A 84 17.73 -6.33 -7.38
C SER A 84 17.63 -4.95 -6.75
N GLY A 85 16.69 -4.78 -5.81
CA GLY A 85 16.46 -3.53 -5.09
C GLY A 85 15.47 -2.59 -5.80
N THR A 86 15.25 -1.43 -5.17
CA THR A 86 14.33 -0.39 -5.63
C THR A 86 15.15 0.88 -5.84
N PRO A 87 15.27 1.41 -7.08
CA PRO A 87 16.02 2.63 -7.33
C PRO A 87 15.41 3.81 -6.59
N ARG A 88 16.26 4.72 -6.09
CA ARG A 88 15.84 5.99 -5.50
C ARG A 88 16.08 7.11 -6.50
N ILE A 89 15.06 7.92 -6.76
CA ILE A 89 15.14 9.06 -7.64
C ILE A 89 14.94 10.34 -6.83
N GLU A 90 15.94 11.20 -6.86
CA GLU A 90 15.86 12.56 -6.32
C GLU A 90 15.58 13.54 -7.46
N ILE A 91 14.57 14.40 -7.28
CA ILE A 91 14.13 15.42 -8.23
C ILE A 91 14.29 16.78 -7.58
N ARG A 92 15.03 17.69 -8.22
CA ARG A 92 15.14 19.09 -7.77
C ARG A 92 14.80 20.05 -8.90
N ARG A 93 14.10 21.12 -8.56
CA ARG A 93 13.81 22.24 -9.42
C ARG A 93 14.91 23.29 -9.27
N ASP A 94 15.38 23.79 -10.39
CA ASP A 94 16.27 24.95 -10.48
C ASP A 94 15.63 25.91 -11.48
N PHE A 95 14.92 26.92 -10.97
CA PHE A 95 14.13 27.84 -11.78
C PHE A 95 14.83 29.19 -11.94
N ASP A 96 15.11 29.55 -13.20
CA ASP A 96 15.60 30.86 -13.59
C ASP A 96 14.43 31.76 -13.98
N GLN A 97 14.08 32.68 -13.08
CA GLN A 97 13.00 33.64 -13.28
C GLN A 97 13.26 34.65 -14.41
N ALA A 98 14.52 35.00 -14.67
CA ALA A 98 14.88 35.97 -15.70
C ALA A 98 14.76 35.34 -17.10
N GLU A 99 15.23 34.10 -17.23
CA GLU A 99 15.16 33.31 -18.47
C GLU A 99 13.84 32.55 -18.63
N LYS A 100 12.93 32.64 -17.64
CA LYS A 100 11.65 31.90 -17.61
C LYS A 100 11.85 30.42 -17.91
N THR A 101 12.85 29.83 -17.28
CA THR A 101 13.35 28.50 -17.60
C THR A 101 13.42 27.65 -16.33
N LEU A 102 12.79 26.48 -16.36
CA LEU A 102 12.93 25.45 -15.34
C LEU A 102 13.97 24.42 -15.78
N TYR A 103 14.94 24.16 -14.92
CA TYR A 103 15.80 22.99 -14.99
C TYR A 103 15.32 21.94 -13.98
N LEU A 104 15.04 20.73 -14.44
CA LEU A 104 14.77 19.58 -13.57
C LEU A 104 16.01 18.72 -13.46
N GLU A 105 16.63 18.74 -12.28
CA GLU A 105 17.76 17.89 -11.95
C GLU A 105 17.27 16.57 -11.38
N ILE A 106 17.64 15.47 -12.03
CA ILE A 106 17.25 14.12 -11.65
C ILE A 106 18.50 13.35 -11.27
N LYS A 107 18.52 12.78 -10.06
CA LYS A 107 19.59 11.90 -9.59
C LYS A 107 19.05 10.52 -9.28
N GLN A 108 19.65 9.52 -9.90
CA GLN A 108 19.32 8.11 -9.71
C GLN A 108 20.35 7.43 -8.82
N ASP A 109 19.90 6.84 -7.72
CA ASP A 109 20.65 5.84 -6.96
C ASP A 109 20.08 4.45 -7.27
N PRO A 110 20.79 3.62 -8.06
CA PRO A 110 20.33 2.28 -8.42
C PRO A 110 20.49 1.25 -7.29
N GLY A 111 21.14 1.61 -6.17
CA GLY A 111 21.36 0.72 -5.03
C GLY A 111 22.40 -0.37 -5.29
N THR A 112 22.26 -1.49 -4.59
CA THR A 112 23.17 -2.64 -4.70
C THR A 112 22.44 -3.96 -4.92
N THR A 113 23.12 -4.91 -5.56
CA THR A 113 22.70 -6.31 -5.67
C THR A 113 23.78 -7.20 -5.07
N LEU A 114 23.42 -7.97 -4.03
CA LEU A 114 24.36 -8.83 -3.30
C LEU A 114 25.63 -8.07 -2.84
N GLY A 115 25.43 -6.84 -2.33
CA GLY A 115 26.50 -5.97 -1.85
C GLY A 115 27.32 -5.26 -2.95
N LYS A 116 27.07 -5.51 -4.24
CA LYS A 116 27.76 -4.84 -5.35
C LYS A 116 26.92 -3.70 -5.90
N ALA A 117 27.56 -2.57 -6.22
CA ALA A 117 26.89 -1.41 -6.81
C ALA A 117 26.19 -1.77 -8.13
N ASN A 118 24.92 -1.35 -8.25
CA ASN A 118 24.15 -1.48 -9.47
C ASN A 118 24.53 -0.39 -10.48
N GLN A 119 24.29 -0.64 -11.76
CA GLN A 119 24.32 0.37 -12.82
C GLN A 119 23.00 1.14 -12.87
N PRO A 120 22.99 2.41 -13.31
CA PRO A 120 21.76 3.16 -13.55
C PRO A 120 20.81 2.41 -14.49
N PHE A 121 19.53 2.34 -14.11
CA PHE A 121 18.46 1.74 -14.90
C PHE A 121 17.99 2.71 -15.99
N HIS A 122 17.35 2.14 -17.02
CA HIS A 122 16.54 2.88 -18.00
C HIS A 122 15.08 2.87 -17.55
N MET A 123 14.50 4.03 -17.26
CA MET A 123 13.09 4.17 -16.87
C MET A 123 12.41 5.38 -17.52
N PRO A 124 11.12 5.28 -17.89
CA PRO A 124 10.36 6.42 -18.37
C PRO A 124 9.90 7.28 -17.19
N MET A 125 10.07 8.59 -17.28
CA MET A 125 9.46 9.56 -16.38
C MET A 125 8.36 10.30 -17.13
N ARG A 126 7.11 9.89 -16.91
CA ARG A 126 5.92 10.62 -17.38
C ARG A 126 5.67 11.82 -16.49
N LEU A 127 5.58 13.03 -17.03
CA LEU A 127 5.50 14.24 -16.23
C LEU A 127 4.57 15.31 -16.82
N ALA A 128 4.03 16.15 -15.93
CA ALA A 128 3.30 17.37 -16.26
C ALA A 128 3.75 18.49 -15.31
N LEU A 129 3.63 19.74 -15.77
CA LEU A 129 3.91 20.93 -14.97
C LEU A 129 2.60 21.69 -14.69
N PHE A 130 2.49 22.26 -13.49
CA PHE A 130 1.37 23.09 -13.10
C PHE A 130 1.87 24.42 -12.56
N ASP A 131 1.12 25.50 -12.79
CA ASP A 131 1.39 26.76 -12.11
C ASP A 131 0.99 26.71 -10.62
N GLN A 132 1.29 27.77 -9.89
CA GLN A 132 0.98 27.87 -8.46
C GLN A 132 -0.53 27.92 -8.16
N GLN A 133 -1.37 28.08 -9.19
CA GLN A 133 -2.84 28.02 -9.08
C GLN A 133 -3.39 26.64 -9.46
N GLY A 134 -2.52 25.68 -9.81
CA GLY A 134 -2.90 24.32 -10.17
C GLY A 134 -3.37 24.18 -11.62
N LYS A 135 -3.11 25.15 -12.49
CA LYS A 135 -3.41 25.03 -13.92
C LYS A 135 -2.24 24.35 -14.64
N ALA A 136 -2.55 23.37 -15.48
CA ALA A 136 -1.54 22.69 -16.30
C ALA A 136 -0.86 23.67 -17.26
N ILE A 137 0.47 23.55 -17.38
CA ILE A 137 1.32 24.34 -18.25
C ILE A 137 1.54 23.59 -19.56
N ASP A 138 1.45 24.33 -20.67
CA ASP A 138 1.77 23.84 -22.02
C ASP A 138 3.30 23.75 -22.19
N LEU A 139 3.79 22.53 -22.44
CA LEU A 139 5.22 22.21 -22.45
C LEU A 139 5.91 22.52 -23.79
N ASP A 140 5.15 22.65 -24.88
CA ASP A 140 5.70 22.87 -26.23
C ASP A 140 5.07 24.05 -26.98
N GLY A 141 4.10 24.74 -26.37
CA GLY A 141 3.37 25.85 -26.97
C GLY A 141 2.33 25.44 -28.01
N GLN A 142 2.09 24.14 -28.18
CA GLN A 142 1.10 23.55 -29.08
C GLN A 142 0.00 22.79 -28.33
N GLY A 143 -0.03 22.91 -27.00
CA GLY A 143 -1.01 22.29 -26.11
C GLY A 143 -0.54 20.97 -25.50
N LEU A 144 0.75 20.64 -25.54
CA LEU A 144 1.26 19.42 -24.92
C LEU A 144 1.33 19.60 -23.40
N LEU A 145 0.38 19.02 -22.66
CA LEU A 145 0.31 19.14 -21.19
C LEU A 145 1.09 18.05 -20.44
N GLU A 146 1.61 17.06 -21.15
CA GLU A 146 2.30 15.92 -20.56
C GLU A 146 3.34 15.36 -21.53
N GLN A 147 4.50 14.98 -21.02
CA GLN A 147 5.52 14.30 -21.81
C GLN A 147 6.18 13.15 -21.05
N ILE A 148 6.85 12.27 -21.80
CA ILE A 148 7.69 11.20 -21.25
C ILE A 148 9.14 11.52 -21.58
N VAL A 149 10.01 11.46 -20.56
CA VAL A 149 11.46 11.58 -20.74
C VAL A 149 12.18 10.34 -20.22
N ASP A 150 13.29 9.97 -20.87
CA ASP A 150 14.06 8.78 -20.53
C ASP A 150 15.12 9.08 -19.47
N ILE A 151 15.03 8.42 -18.32
CA ILE A 151 16.08 8.44 -17.30
C ILE A 151 16.98 7.21 -17.49
N LYS A 152 18.18 7.43 -18.02
CA LYS A 152 19.19 6.39 -18.31
C LYS A 152 20.49 6.53 -17.52
N GLN A 153 20.76 7.70 -16.95
CA GLN A 153 22.06 8.01 -16.35
C GLN A 153 21.87 8.25 -14.86
N GLN A 154 23.00 8.28 -14.13
CA GLN A 154 22.99 8.61 -12.71
C GLN A 154 22.52 10.04 -12.46
N ASN A 155 22.83 10.98 -13.36
CA ASN A 155 22.38 12.37 -13.28
C ASN A 155 21.78 12.77 -14.63
N HIS A 156 20.67 13.49 -14.62
CA HIS A 156 20.03 14.11 -15.77
C HIS A 156 19.66 15.56 -15.44
N ARG A 157 19.63 16.41 -16.46
CA ARG A 157 19.11 17.78 -16.35
C ARG A 157 18.23 18.08 -17.55
N PHE A 158 16.92 18.21 -17.32
CA PHE A 158 15.95 18.54 -18.36
C PHE A 158 15.63 20.04 -18.31
N LYS A 159 15.51 20.67 -19.49
CA LYS A 159 15.21 22.10 -19.62
C LYS A 159 13.79 22.31 -20.15
N PHE A 160 13.06 23.22 -19.52
CA PHE A 160 11.72 23.65 -19.91
C PHE A 160 11.70 25.16 -19.99
N GLU A 161 11.33 25.71 -21.15
CA GLU A 161 11.31 27.14 -21.43
C GLU A 161 9.88 27.69 -21.38
N GLY A 162 9.73 29.02 -21.32
CA GLY A 162 8.42 29.66 -21.34
C GLY A 162 7.63 29.53 -20.03
N ILE A 163 8.32 29.28 -18.92
CA ILE A 163 7.74 29.08 -17.60
C ILE A 163 7.79 30.40 -16.82
N ASP A 164 6.63 31.03 -16.58
CA ASP A 164 6.57 32.37 -16.00
C ASP A 164 6.93 32.43 -14.50
N GLN A 165 6.67 31.36 -13.76
CA GLN A 165 6.94 31.23 -12.32
C GLN A 165 7.35 29.78 -12.02
N GLU A 166 8.08 29.57 -10.93
CA GLU A 166 8.50 28.23 -10.52
C GLU A 166 7.28 27.28 -10.44
N PRO A 167 7.24 26.20 -11.25
CA PRO A 167 6.05 25.37 -11.35
C PRO A 167 6.06 24.23 -10.33
N LEU A 168 4.88 23.66 -10.12
CA LEU A 168 4.70 22.36 -9.48
C LEU A 168 5.03 21.26 -10.49
N VAL A 169 5.79 20.26 -10.06
CA VAL A 169 6.20 19.15 -10.91
C VAL A 169 5.46 17.88 -10.51
N SER A 170 4.54 17.45 -11.37
CA SER A 170 3.90 16.14 -11.28
C SER A 170 4.77 15.13 -12.02
N ALA A 171 5.75 14.55 -11.33
CA ALA A 171 6.65 13.55 -11.90
C ALA A 171 6.12 12.11 -11.75
N PHE A 172 6.62 11.21 -12.60
CA PHE A 172 6.32 9.78 -12.61
C PHE A 172 4.82 9.41 -12.64
N ARG A 173 4.00 10.21 -13.34
CA ARG A 173 2.53 10.06 -13.45
C ARG A 173 2.12 8.62 -13.80
N GLY A 174 1.03 8.15 -13.19
CA GLY A 174 0.58 6.77 -13.34
C GLY A 174 1.58 5.71 -12.87
N PHE A 175 2.45 6.04 -11.91
CA PHE A 175 3.54 5.20 -11.41
C PHE A 175 4.44 4.68 -12.55
N SER A 176 4.87 5.59 -13.44
CA SER A 176 5.56 5.21 -14.68
C SER A 176 6.86 4.40 -14.49
N ALA A 177 7.42 4.31 -13.27
CA ALA A 177 8.50 3.39 -12.93
C ALA A 177 8.39 2.90 -11.46
N PRO A 178 8.83 1.66 -11.13
CA PRO A 178 8.79 1.12 -9.78
C PRO A 178 9.98 1.59 -8.93
N ILE A 179 9.90 2.82 -8.43
CA ILE A 179 10.98 3.54 -7.73
C ILE A 179 10.53 4.11 -6.39
N ILE A 180 11.50 4.60 -5.60
CA ILE A 180 11.25 5.50 -4.47
C ILE A 180 11.63 6.91 -4.91
N THR A 181 10.69 7.85 -4.85
CA THR A 181 10.93 9.25 -5.22
C THR A 181 11.13 10.14 -4.01
N SER A 182 12.02 11.12 -4.13
CA SER A 182 12.11 12.28 -3.25
C SER A 182 12.20 13.54 -4.09
N SER A 183 11.47 14.59 -3.69
CA SER A 183 11.49 15.88 -4.38
C SER A 183 11.61 17.04 -3.39
N ASP A 184 11.88 18.22 -3.93
CA ASP A 184 11.86 19.50 -3.22
C ASP A 184 10.45 20.12 -3.10
N LEU A 185 9.39 19.38 -3.43
CA LEU A 185 8.02 19.85 -3.25
C LEU A 185 7.74 20.11 -1.76
N ARG A 186 7.20 21.29 -1.47
CA ARG A 186 6.75 21.70 -0.14
C ARG A 186 5.38 21.10 0.18
N ASP A 187 4.99 21.13 1.44
CA ASP A 187 3.73 20.56 1.90
C ASP A 187 2.51 21.28 1.30
N GLU A 188 2.58 22.60 1.10
CA GLU A 188 1.54 23.38 0.43
C GLU A 188 1.44 23.02 -1.06
N GLU A 189 2.56 22.68 -1.69
CA GLU A 189 2.63 22.27 -3.09
C GLU A 189 2.03 20.87 -3.29
N LEU A 190 2.30 19.95 -2.36
CA LEU A 190 1.63 18.64 -2.33
C LEU A 190 0.12 18.78 -2.11
N ALA A 191 -0.32 19.68 -1.23
CA ALA A 191 -1.75 19.95 -1.03
C ALA A 191 -2.43 20.50 -2.30
N THR A 192 -1.74 21.35 -3.05
CA THR A 192 -2.21 21.85 -4.35
C THR A 192 -2.31 20.72 -5.38
N LEU A 193 -1.24 19.93 -5.58
CA LEU A 193 -1.24 18.80 -6.53
C LEU A 193 -2.33 17.76 -6.20
N MET A 194 -2.50 17.44 -4.92
CA MET A 194 -3.58 16.57 -4.43
C MET A 194 -4.97 17.08 -4.88
N SER A 195 -5.13 18.40 -4.97
CA SER A 195 -6.40 19.05 -5.31
C SER A 195 -6.61 19.29 -6.82
N CYS A 196 -5.55 19.47 -7.61
CA CYS A 196 -5.66 19.96 -8.99
C CYS A 196 -5.02 19.08 -10.08
N ASP A 197 -4.16 18.12 -9.72
CA ASP A 197 -3.47 17.31 -10.73
C ASP A 197 -4.49 16.55 -11.60
N THR A 198 -4.27 16.53 -12.91
CA THR A 198 -5.17 15.84 -13.85
C THR A 198 -4.91 14.33 -13.94
N ASP A 199 -3.86 13.80 -13.29
CA ASP A 199 -3.57 12.36 -13.20
C ASP A 199 -4.10 11.84 -11.87
N PRO A 200 -5.11 10.95 -11.88
CA PRO A 200 -5.70 10.39 -10.65
C PRO A 200 -4.68 9.76 -9.71
N PHE A 201 -3.65 9.10 -10.26
CA PHE A 201 -2.60 8.49 -9.46
C PHE A 201 -1.76 9.56 -8.76
N ASN A 202 -1.31 10.60 -9.44
CA ASN A 202 -0.51 11.64 -8.80
C ASN A 202 -1.30 12.53 -7.83
N ARG A 203 -2.62 12.70 -8.03
CA ARG A 203 -3.48 13.30 -7.00
C ARG A 203 -3.43 12.49 -5.70
N TRP A 204 -3.62 11.17 -5.82
CA TRP A 204 -3.53 10.24 -4.70
C TRP A 204 -2.12 10.24 -4.09
N GLU A 205 -1.07 10.13 -4.90
CA GLU A 205 0.33 10.06 -4.46
C GLU A 205 0.75 11.34 -3.73
N ALA A 206 0.35 12.52 -4.21
CA ALA A 206 0.60 13.78 -3.50
C ALA A 206 -0.04 13.77 -2.10
N GLY A 207 -1.26 13.26 -1.97
CA GLY A 207 -1.93 13.03 -0.69
C GLY A 207 -1.18 12.03 0.20
N GLN A 208 -0.68 10.93 -0.37
CA GLN A 208 0.08 9.92 0.37
C GLN A 208 1.43 10.48 0.87
N GLN A 209 2.16 11.21 0.04
CA GLN A 209 3.43 11.84 0.42
C GLN A 209 3.21 12.86 1.53
N TYR A 210 2.20 13.71 1.39
CA TYR A 210 1.91 14.73 2.39
C TYR A 210 1.49 14.10 3.72
N ALA A 211 0.55 13.17 3.71
CA ALA A 211 0.12 12.46 4.91
C ALA A 211 1.28 11.70 5.57
N THR A 212 2.16 11.09 4.78
CA THR A 212 3.37 10.41 5.27
C THR A 212 4.31 11.36 5.99
N ARG A 213 4.60 12.53 5.41
CA ARG A 213 5.46 13.54 6.05
C ARG A 213 4.89 13.99 7.39
N VAL A 214 3.60 14.33 7.42
CA VAL A 214 2.89 14.74 8.65
C VAL A 214 2.93 13.66 9.73
N MET A 215 2.72 12.39 9.34
CA MET A 215 2.74 11.27 10.29
C MET A 215 4.15 10.97 10.79
N LEU A 216 5.15 10.93 9.91
CA LEU A 216 6.53 10.65 10.30
C LEU A 216 7.07 11.74 11.23
N ASP A 217 6.82 13.03 10.95
CA ASP A 217 7.20 14.14 11.82
C ASP A 217 6.63 13.96 13.24
N ARG A 218 5.35 13.57 13.34
CA ARG A 218 4.67 13.25 14.62
C ARG A 218 5.24 12.02 15.31
N ILE A 219 5.64 11.00 14.56
CA ILE A 219 6.23 9.77 15.10
C ILE A 219 7.63 10.04 15.65
N VAL A 220 8.44 10.89 15.02
CA VAL A 220 9.82 11.17 15.46
C VAL A 220 9.91 12.31 16.47
N SER A 221 8.88 13.16 16.57
CA SER A 221 8.80 14.24 17.56
C SER A 221 8.97 13.71 19.00
N LYS A 222 9.77 14.43 19.79
CA LYS A 222 10.03 14.11 21.21
C LYS A 222 8.87 14.55 22.10
N ASP A 223 8.70 13.84 23.22
CA ASP A 223 7.69 14.18 24.23
C ASP A 223 7.82 15.64 24.67
N GLY A 224 6.74 16.41 24.56
CA GLY A 224 6.66 17.83 24.90
C GLY A 224 6.78 18.81 23.72
N GLN A 225 7.23 18.38 22.54
CA GLN A 225 7.05 19.15 21.30
C GLN A 225 5.64 18.87 20.75
N LYS A 226 4.79 19.90 20.72
CA LYS A 226 3.48 19.78 20.06
C LYS A 226 3.70 19.75 18.55
N PRO A 227 3.32 18.67 17.85
CA PRO A 227 3.41 18.65 16.41
C PRO A 227 2.53 19.73 15.81
N VAL A 228 2.96 20.29 14.68
CA VAL A 228 2.21 21.31 13.96
C VAL A 228 0.85 20.73 13.54
N HIS A 229 -0.21 21.51 13.74
CA HIS A 229 -1.55 21.14 13.30
C HIS A 229 -1.61 21.17 11.76
N PRO A 230 -2.03 20.09 11.07
CA PRO A 230 -1.87 19.96 9.62
C PRO A 230 -3.01 20.69 8.88
N GLN A 231 -3.14 21.99 9.07
CA GLN A 231 -4.29 22.77 8.60
C GLN A 231 -4.47 22.72 7.07
N GLU A 232 -3.38 22.83 6.30
CA GLU A 232 -3.46 22.78 4.83
C GLU A 232 -3.88 21.39 4.32
N MET A 233 -3.42 20.32 4.96
CA MET A 233 -3.88 18.96 4.69
C MET A 233 -5.40 18.83 4.89
N LEU A 234 -5.93 19.35 6.00
CA LEU A 234 -7.36 19.28 6.28
C LEU A 234 -8.19 20.09 5.27
N LYS A 235 -7.68 21.23 4.79
CA LYS A 235 -8.32 21.98 3.70
C LYS A 235 -8.35 21.16 2.41
N ALA A 236 -7.26 20.48 2.05
CA ALA A 236 -7.21 19.62 0.86
C ALA A 236 -8.24 18.48 0.93
N TYR A 237 -8.40 17.82 2.09
CA TYR A 237 -9.44 16.81 2.28
C TYR A 237 -10.87 17.38 2.17
N ARG A 238 -11.11 18.61 2.65
CA ARG A 238 -12.40 19.29 2.42
C ARG A 238 -12.65 19.53 0.93
N ILE A 239 -11.65 19.99 0.18
CA ILE A 239 -11.75 20.21 -1.28
C ILE A 239 -12.10 18.90 -2.00
N ILE A 240 -11.42 17.79 -1.65
CA ILE A 240 -11.67 16.47 -2.25
C ILE A 240 -13.09 15.97 -1.98
N LEU A 241 -13.58 16.10 -0.75
CA LEU A 241 -14.91 15.61 -0.37
C LEU A 241 -16.04 16.49 -0.93
N ASP A 242 -15.77 17.77 -1.22
CA ASP A 242 -16.76 18.69 -1.81
C ASP A 242 -16.76 18.68 -3.35
N ASP A 243 -15.76 18.07 -3.99
CA ASP A 243 -15.70 17.91 -5.45
C ASP A 243 -16.69 16.84 -5.94
N ASP A 244 -17.84 17.30 -6.42
CA ASP A 244 -18.93 16.49 -6.94
C ASP A 244 -18.66 15.88 -8.33
N LYS A 245 -17.60 16.34 -9.02
CA LYS A 245 -17.21 15.87 -10.36
C LYS A 245 -16.17 14.76 -10.30
N MET A 246 -15.49 14.60 -9.18
CA MET A 246 -14.47 13.58 -9.03
C MET A 246 -15.10 12.18 -8.99
N ASP A 247 -14.44 11.22 -9.63
CA ASP A 247 -14.84 9.81 -9.57
C ASP A 247 -14.91 9.31 -8.12
N TYR A 248 -16.00 8.64 -7.77
CA TYR A 248 -16.25 8.17 -6.41
C TYR A 248 -15.17 7.21 -5.89
N ALA A 249 -14.64 6.33 -6.76
CA ALA A 249 -13.58 5.40 -6.36
C ALA A 249 -12.27 6.15 -6.10
N LEU A 250 -11.95 7.17 -6.90
CA LEU A 250 -10.80 8.03 -6.63
C LEU A 250 -10.93 8.75 -5.28
N VAL A 251 -12.07 9.38 -5.00
CA VAL A 251 -12.31 10.03 -3.69
C VAL A 251 -12.15 9.04 -2.54
N ALA A 252 -12.70 7.82 -2.69
CA ALA A 252 -12.59 6.77 -1.69
C ALA A 252 -11.13 6.38 -1.43
N GLU A 253 -10.32 6.20 -2.49
CA GLU A 253 -8.89 5.87 -2.38
C GLU A 253 -8.06 7.01 -1.80
N MET A 254 -8.35 8.27 -2.16
CA MET A 254 -7.66 9.45 -1.61
C MET A 254 -7.89 9.61 -0.10
N MET A 255 -8.99 9.09 0.44
CA MET A 255 -9.27 9.08 1.88
C MET A 255 -8.52 7.95 2.63
N ILE A 256 -7.87 7.01 1.93
CA ILE A 256 -7.10 5.92 2.54
C ILE A 256 -5.68 6.39 2.87
N LEU A 257 -5.46 6.72 4.15
CA LEU A 257 -4.16 7.15 4.63
C LEU A 257 -3.09 6.03 4.59
N PRO A 258 -1.80 6.41 4.49
CA PRO A 258 -0.67 5.47 4.53
C PRO A 258 -0.79 4.42 5.63
N SER A 259 -0.49 3.17 5.28
CA SER A 259 -0.59 2.04 6.22
C SER A 259 0.49 2.09 7.29
N GLU A 260 0.23 1.48 8.44
CA GLU A 260 1.24 1.36 9.52
C GLU A 260 2.50 0.65 9.04
N LYS A 261 2.34 -0.40 8.22
CA LYS A 261 3.47 -1.13 7.62
C LYS A 261 4.33 -0.21 6.76
N TYR A 262 3.70 0.58 5.90
CA TYR A 262 4.40 1.52 5.02
C TYR A 262 5.20 2.57 5.83
N LEU A 263 4.59 3.15 6.86
CA LEU A 263 5.28 4.08 7.76
C LEU A 263 6.45 3.40 8.49
N GLY A 264 6.27 2.16 8.95
CA GLY A 264 7.32 1.37 9.60
C GLY A 264 8.49 1.02 8.66
N GLU A 265 8.26 0.90 7.35
CA GLU A 265 9.32 0.69 6.37
C GLU A 265 10.26 1.90 6.26
N MET A 266 9.77 3.11 6.53
CA MET A 266 10.54 4.37 6.47
C MET A 266 11.32 4.71 7.74
N LEU A 267 11.07 4.00 8.84
CA LEU A 267 11.73 4.24 10.12
C LEU A 267 12.87 3.26 10.35
N ASP A 268 13.96 3.73 10.97
CA ASP A 268 15.08 2.87 11.39
C ASP A 268 14.69 1.99 12.58
N SER A 269 13.90 2.54 13.52
CA SER A 269 13.32 1.82 14.65
C SER A 269 11.82 2.04 14.72
N VAL A 270 11.06 0.96 14.81
CA VAL A 270 9.61 0.91 14.67
C VAL A 270 8.97 0.75 16.05
N ASP A 271 8.28 1.81 16.49
CA ASP A 271 7.30 1.76 17.55
C ASP A 271 5.89 1.62 16.93
N VAL A 272 5.43 0.38 16.84
CA VAL A 272 4.14 0.01 16.24
C VAL A 272 2.93 0.68 16.92
N HIS A 273 3.01 0.90 18.24
CA HIS A 273 1.92 1.53 18.99
C HIS A 273 1.90 3.04 18.75
N LYS A 274 3.07 3.68 18.67
CA LYS A 274 3.19 5.11 18.32
C LYS A 274 2.73 5.38 16.89
N ILE A 275 3.12 4.53 15.92
CA ILE A 275 2.66 4.66 14.52
C ILE A 275 1.13 4.62 14.47
N ARG A 276 0.50 3.65 15.12
CA ARG A 276 -0.95 3.54 15.17
C ARG A 276 -1.61 4.75 15.81
N LEU A 277 -1.13 5.16 16.98
CA LEU A 277 -1.64 6.32 17.71
C LEU A 277 -1.63 7.57 16.83
N VAL A 278 -0.52 7.82 16.14
CA VAL A 278 -0.39 8.95 15.22
C VAL A 278 -1.34 8.82 14.03
N ARG A 279 -1.39 7.65 13.39
CA ARG A 279 -2.25 7.41 12.23
C ARG A 279 -3.72 7.61 12.56
N GLU A 280 -4.22 6.99 13.63
CA GLU A 280 -5.62 7.12 14.04
C GLU A 280 -5.93 8.54 14.55
N GLY A 281 -4.97 9.22 15.18
CA GLY A 281 -5.10 10.62 15.55
C GLY A 281 -5.27 11.55 14.32
N ILE A 282 -4.49 11.33 13.26
CA ILE A 282 -4.65 12.09 12.00
C ILE A 282 -6.00 11.79 11.34
N ARG A 283 -6.43 10.52 11.31
CA ARG A 283 -7.76 10.16 10.79
C ARG A 283 -8.88 10.84 11.58
N GLY A 284 -8.76 10.93 12.91
CA GLY A 284 -9.69 11.65 13.77
C GLY A 284 -9.76 13.14 13.43
N LEU A 285 -8.61 13.81 13.25
CA LEU A 285 -8.58 15.22 12.83
C LEU A 285 -9.25 15.45 11.48
N ILE A 286 -9.06 14.54 10.52
CA ILE A 286 -9.76 14.59 9.23
C ILE A 286 -11.26 14.43 9.43
N ALA A 287 -11.69 13.42 10.21
CA ALA A 287 -13.10 13.19 10.50
C ALA A 287 -13.78 14.41 11.13
N GLU A 288 -13.14 15.04 12.12
CA GLU A 288 -13.66 16.23 12.80
C GLU A 288 -13.75 17.43 11.86
N ALA A 289 -12.72 17.67 11.05
CA ALA A 289 -12.66 18.80 10.14
C ALA A 289 -13.57 18.66 8.91
N THR A 290 -14.07 17.45 8.63
CA THR A 290 -14.86 17.14 7.43
C THR A 290 -16.21 16.46 7.74
N GLU A 291 -16.66 16.46 9.00
CA GLU A 291 -17.86 15.73 9.45
C GLU A 291 -19.10 16.02 8.58
N ASP A 292 -19.31 17.30 8.23
CA ASP A 292 -20.41 17.76 7.39
C ASP A 292 -20.36 17.14 5.99
N LEU A 293 -19.17 17.14 5.37
CA LEU A 293 -18.95 16.61 4.04
C LEU A 293 -18.97 15.08 4.02
N LEU A 294 -18.42 14.43 5.05
CA LEU A 294 -18.47 12.97 5.19
C LEU A 294 -19.91 12.47 5.27
N LEU A 295 -20.76 13.15 6.06
CA LEU A 295 -22.18 12.80 6.15
C LEU A 295 -22.89 13.05 4.83
N LYS A 296 -22.68 14.21 4.20
CA LYS A 296 -23.22 14.53 2.86
C LYS A 296 -22.87 13.44 1.84
N ARG A 297 -21.60 13.06 1.72
CA ARG A 297 -21.13 12.05 0.76
C ARG A 297 -21.65 10.65 1.09
N TYR A 298 -21.75 10.29 2.37
CA TYR A 298 -22.39 9.04 2.79
C TYR A 298 -23.85 8.96 2.35
N GLU A 299 -24.62 10.02 2.57
CA GLU A 299 -26.04 10.10 2.21
C GLU A 299 -26.23 10.09 0.68
N GLU A 300 -25.42 10.86 -0.06
CA GLU A 300 -25.41 10.86 -1.54
C GLU A 300 -25.09 9.49 -2.14
N CYS A 301 -24.17 8.74 -1.51
CA CYS A 301 -23.77 7.41 -1.97
C CYS A 301 -24.65 6.28 -1.44
N SER A 302 -25.64 6.58 -0.58
CA SER A 302 -26.57 5.58 -0.05
C SER A 302 -27.51 5.11 -1.16
N GLU A 303 -27.24 3.91 -1.69
CA GLU A 303 -27.98 3.32 -2.81
C GLU A 303 -29.50 3.34 -2.58
N GLN A 304 -30.22 3.99 -3.51
CA GLN A 304 -31.67 3.85 -3.67
C GLN A 304 -31.88 3.00 -4.93
N GLY A 305 -32.05 1.68 -4.78
CA GLY A 305 -32.28 0.80 -5.92
C GLY A 305 -31.74 -0.61 -5.76
N GLU A 306 -31.72 -1.35 -6.87
CA GLU A 306 -31.22 -2.72 -6.94
C GLU A 306 -29.69 -2.76 -6.96
N TYR A 307 -29.09 -3.73 -6.25
CA TYR A 307 -27.65 -3.94 -6.22
C TYR A 307 -27.08 -4.26 -7.61
N ARG A 308 -26.02 -3.56 -8.01
CA ARG A 308 -25.35 -3.70 -9.31
C ARG A 308 -23.83 -3.69 -9.20
N VAL A 309 -23.18 -4.42 -10.08
CA VAL A 309 -21.71 -4.50 -10.19
C VAL A 309 -21.26 -3.71 -11.41
N THR A 310 -21.38 -2.38 -11.34
CA THR A 310 -20.80 -1.44 -12.31
C THR A 310 -19.65 -0.67 -11.66
N PRO A 311 -18.72 -0.06 -12.43
CA PRO A 311 -17.68 0.80 -11.87
C PRO A 311 -18.22 1.92 -10.99
N GLU A 312 -19.27 2.62 -11.44
CA GLU A 312 -19.88 3.74 -10.70
C GLU A 312 -20.53 3.27 -9.38
N ASP A 313 -21.34 2.21 -9.43
CA ASP A 313 -21.99 1.67 -8.22
C ASP A 313 -20.95 1.15 -7.22
N THR A 314 -19.85 0.57 -7.72
CA THR A 314 -18.73 0.12 -6.88
C THR A 314 -18.02 1.30 -6.24
N GLY A 315 -17.74 2.37 -6.99
CA GLY A 315 -17.15 3.61 -6.47
C GLY A 315 -18.02 4.24 -5.38
N LYS A 316 -19.34 4.34 -5.61
CA LYS A 316 -20.31 4.85 -4.62
C LYS A 316 -20.28 4.04 -3.33
N ARG A 317 -20.34 2.71 -3.41
CA ARG A 317 -20.24 1.84 -2.21
C ARG A 317 -18.91 1.99 -1.50
N SER A 318 -17.79 2.07 -2.23
CA SER A 318 -16.48 2.30 -1.64
C SER A 318 -16.44 3.61 -0.87
N LEU A 319 -16.89 4.72 -1.47
CA LEU A 319 -16.92 6.02 -0.81
C LEU A 319 -17.86 6.02 0.41
N LYS A 320 -19.07 5.47 0.27
CA LYS A 320 -20.03 5.33 1.37
C LYS A 320 -19.40 4.63 2.59
N ASN A 321 -18.75 3.50 2.36
CA ASN A 321 -18.15 2.71 3.43
C ASN A 321 -16.93 3.41 4.06
N VAL A 322 -16.14 4.13 3.26
CA VAL A 322 -15.05 4.97 3.78
C VAL A 322 -15.60 6.10 4.64
N CYS A 323 -16.62 6.82 4.16
CA CYS A 323 -17.28 7.87 4.94
C CYS A 323 -17.83 7.33 6.26
N LEU A 324 -18.53 6.19 6.24
CA LEU A 324 -19.03 5.56 7.46
C LEU A 324 -17.91 5.23 8.46
N ALA A 325 -16.79 4.70 7.97
CA ALA A 325 -15.64 4.39 8.81
C ALA A 325 -15.03 5.63 9.48
N PHE A 326 -14.97 6.79 8.80
CA PHE A 326 -14.54 8.05 9.40
C PHE A 326 -15.59 8.62 10.37
N LEU A 327 -16.87 8.57 10.03
CA LEU A 327 -17.96 9.04 10.89
C LEU A 327 -17.99 8.29 12.24
N LEU A 328 -17.76 6.98 12.23
CA LEU A 328 -17.66 6.18 13.46
C LEU A 328 -16.50 6.63 14.36
N MET A 329 -15.42 7.22 13.83
CA MET A 329 -14.31 7.74 14.65
C MET A 329 -14.70 8.92 15.52
N LEU A 330 -15.78 9.63 15.17
CA LEU A 330 -16.30 10.74 15.95
C LEU A 330 -17.01 10.30 17.23
N ASP A 331 -17.23 8.99 17.41
CA ASP A 331 -17.80 8.37 18.61
C ASP A 331 -19.13 9.00 19.06
N LYS A 332 -19.97 9.39 18.09
CA LYS A 332 -21.31 9.95 18.33
C LYS A 332 -22.35 8.86 18.13
N THR A 333 -23.31 8.74 19.06
CA THR A 333 -24.38 7.73 19.02
C THR A 333 -25.08 7.64 17.65
N LYS A 334 -25.39 8.80 17.03
CA LYS A 334 -26.01 8.86 15.70
C LYS A 334 -25.27 8.09 14.60
N TYR A 335 -23.94 7.97 14.67
CA TYR A 335 -23.14 7.28 13.65
C TYR A 335 -23.07 5.77 13.89
N PHE A 336 -23.19 5.33 15.15
CA PHE A 336 -23.42 3.93 15.45
C PHE A 336 -24.81 3.48 14.99
N ASP A 337 -25.83 4.32 15.21
CA ASP A 337 -27.18 4.08 14.70
C ASP A 337 -27.20 4.01 13.17
N LEU A 338 -26.47 4.92 12.51
CA LEU A 338 -26.29 4.92 11.05
C LEU A 338 -25.63 3.63 10.53
N CYS A 339 -24.59 3.15 11.22
CA CYS A 339 -23.94 1.87 10.91
C CYS A 339 -24.91 0.69 11.06
N LEU A 340 -25.71 0.66 12.13
CA LEU A 340 -26.74 -0.37 12.33
C LEU A 340 -27.82 -0.30 11.25
N GLN A 341 -28.25 0.90 10.86
CA GLN A 341 -29.20 1.11 9.77
C GLN A 341 -28.67 0.58 8.43
N GLN A 342 -27.42 0.89 8.08
CA GLN A 342 -26.79 0.32 6.89
C GLN A 342 -26.75 -1.19 6.96
N PHE A 343 -26.35 -1.77 8.10
CA PHE A 343 -26.29 -3.22 8.28
C PHE A 343 -27.66 -3.89 8.09
N ASN A 344 -28.72 -3.29 8.64
CA ASN A 344 -30.09 -3.79 8.53
C ASN A 344 -30.64 -3.72 7.11
N ASN A 345 -30.30 -2.67 6.37
CA ASN A 345 -30.83 -2.40 5.04
C ASN A 345 -29.93 -2.94 3.92
N ALA A 346 -28.75 -3.47 4.24
CA ALA A 346 -27.79 -3.94 3.26
C ALA A 346 -28.37 -5.07 2.40
N GLY A 347 -28.52 -4.80 1.10
CA GLY A 347 -28.92 -5.79 0.09
C GLY A 347 -27.76 -6.62 -0.46
N ASN A 348 -26.53 -6.39 0.02
CA ASN A 348 -25.32 -7.02 -0.49
C ASN A 348 -24.25 -7.18 0.62
N MET A 349 -23.28 -8.07 0.37
CA MET A 349 -22.20 -8.37 1.32
C MET A 349 -21.23 -7.20 1.53
N THR A 350 -21.00 -6.36 0.51
CA THR A 350 -20.09 -5.22 0.58
C THR A 350 -20.54 -4.22 1.63
N ASP A 351 -21.84 -3.93 1.71
CA ASP A 351 -22.40 -3.01 2.68
C ASP A 351 -22.45 -3.59 4.10
N GLN A 352 -22.78 -4.88 4.25
CA GLN A 352 -22.73 -5.55 5.55
C GLN A 352 -21.31 -5.58 6.14
N ILE A 353 -20.31 -5.88 5.31
CA ILE A 353 -18.90 -5.86 5.72
C ILE A 353 -18.40 -4.43 5.95
N GLY A 354 -18.90 -3.46 5.17
CA GLY A 354 -18.66 -2.04 5.39
C GLY A 354 -19.07 -1.55 6.78
N CYS A 355 -20.04 -2.22 7.41
CA CYS A 355 -20.39 -2.02 8.82
C CYS A 355 -19.50 -2.84 9.77
N LEU A 356 -19.32 -4.14 9.49
CA LEU A 356 -18.62 -5.08 10.37
C LEU A 356 -17.14 -4.69 10.60
N LEU A 357 -16.43 -4.31 9.54
CA LEU A 357 -14.99 -4.00 9.64
C LEU A 357 -14.69 -2.82 10.57
N PRO A 358 -15.31 -1.63 10.41
CA PRO A 358 -15.02 -0.52 11.32
C PRO A 358 -15.62 -0.73 12.71
N ILE A 359 -16.80 -1.34 12.84
CA ILE A 359 -17.50 -1.40 14.14
C ILE A 359 -16.77 -2.25 15.19
N VAL A 360 -16.00 -3.27 14.77
CA VAL A 360 -15.27 -4.17 15.69
C VAL A 360 -14.23 -3.46 16.56
N HIS A 361 -13.89 -2.22 16.23
CA HIS A 361 -12.91 -1.42 16.93
C HIS A 361 -13.46 -0.68 18.16
N TYR A 362 -14.78 -0.58 18.31
CA TYR A 362 -15.43 0.26 19.32
C TYR A 362 -16.08 -0.58 20.42
N GLN A 363 -16.08 -0.07 21.65
CA GLN A 363 -16.84 -0.67 22.75
C GLN A 363 -18.25 -0.09 22.78
N ASN A 364 -19.14 -0.61 21.93
CA ASN A 364 -20.52 -0.12 21.78
C ASN A 364 -21.49 -1.30 21.65
N PRO A 365 -22.71 -1.26 22.24
CA PRO A 365 -23.71 -2.33 22.08
C PRO A 365 -24.04 -2.69 20.62
N VAL A 366 -23.98 -1.71 19.70
CA VAL A 366 -24.18 -1.94 18.26
C VAL A 366 -23.11 -2.89 17.69
N ARG A 367 -21.87 -2.86 18.20
CA ARG A 367 -20.82 -3.82 17.81
C ARG A 367 -21.26 -5.23 18.12
N GLU A 368 -21.67 -5.49 19.36
CA GLU A 368 -22.06 -6.84 19.80
C GLU A 368 -23.25 -7.36 18.99
N GLU A 369 -24.21 -6.47 18.69
CA GLU A 369 -25.35 -6.82 17.86
C GLU A 369 -24.93 -7.19 16.43
N ILE A 370 -24.14 -6.35 15.76
CA ILE A 370 -23.70 -6.59 14.37
C ILE A 370 -22.81 -7.85 14.29
N VAL A 371 -21.85 -8.01 15.20
CA VAL A 371 -20.95 -9.19 15.24
C VAL A 371 -21.76 -10.47 15.41
N ARG A 372 -22.70 -10.50 16.35
CA ARG A 372 -23.56 -11.67 16.58
C ARG A 372 -24.47 -11.96 15.38
N ARG A 373 -25.18 -10.95 14.87
CA ARG A 373 -26.13 -11.13 13.76
C ARG A 373 -25.45 -11.53 12.46
N TYR A 374 -24.27 -10.98 12.18
CA TYR A 374 -23.47 -11.38 11.02
C TYR A 374 -23.13 -12.89 11.09
N TYR A 375 -22.68 -13.38 12.25
CA TYR A 375 -22.39 -14.80 12.43
C TYR A 375 -23.66 -15.66 12.30
N GLU A 376 -24.75 -15.32 13.01
CA GLU A 376 -25.99 -16.09 12.94
C GLU A 376 -26.56 -16.20 11.52
N GLN A 377 -26.48 -15.12 10.75
CA GLN A 377 -26.91 -15.08 9.35
C GLN A 377 -26.03 -15.98 8.46
N TRP A 378 -24.71 -15.99 8.70
CA TRP A 378 -23.74 -16.55 7.74
C TRP A 378 -22.98 -17.78 8.22
N GLN A 379 -23.25 -18.32 9.41
CA GLN A 379 -22.54 -19.48 10.01
C GLN A 379 -22.48 -20.71 9.09
N LYS A 380 -23.44 -20.88 8.16
CA LYS A 380 -23.45 -21.99 7.19
C LYS A 380 -22.59 -21.74 5.94
N THR A 381 -22.04 -20.54 5.78
CA THR A 381 -21.24 -20.13 4.61
C THR A 381 -19.79 -19.92 5.04
N ALA A 382 -18.98 -20.97 4.96
CA ALA A 382 -17.62 -21.00 5.52
C ALA A 382 -16.74 -19.79 5.16
N LEU A 383 -16.74 -19.37 3.88
CA LEU A 383 -15.96 -18.22 3.40
C LEU A 383 -16.43 -16.87 3.97
N VAL A 384 -17.70 -16.76 4.36
CA VAL A 384 -18.23 -15.54 4.99
C VAL A 384 -17.91 -15.53 6.48
N VAL A 385 -17.93 -16.69 7.13
CA VAL A 385 -17.43 -16.84 8.51
C VAL A 385 -15.94 -16.52 8.58
N ASP A 386 -15.15 -16.80 7.52
CA ASP A 386 -13.73 -16.39 7.48
C ASP A 386 -13.61 -14.86 7.64
N LYS A 387 -14.45 -14.10 6.92
CA LYS A 387 -14.49 -12.64 7.03
C LYS A 387 -14.92 -12.17 8.41
N TRP A 388 -15.82 -12.90 9.08
CA TRP A 388 -16.22 -12.62 10.46
C TRP A 388 -15.07 -12.79 11.46
N PHE A 389 -14.28 -13.87 11.34
CA PHE A 389 -13.06 -14.05 12.14
C PHE A 389 -12.04 -12.95 11.85
N SER A 390 -11.78 -12.66 10.56
CA SER A 390 -10.82 -11.62 10.18
C SER A 390 -11.20 -10.23 10.68
N ALA A 391 -12.48 -9.87 10.62
CA ALA A 391 -12.95 -8.58 11.12
C ALA A 391 -12.69 -8.45 12.62
N GLN A 392 -13.11 -9.42 13.43
CA GLN A 392 -12.86 -9.37 14.88
C GLN A 392 -11.38 -9.39 15.21
N ALA A 393 -10.57 -10.16 14.48
CA ALA A 393 -9.13 -10.21 14.66
C ALA A 393 -8.39 -8.94 14.26
N SER A 394 -9.04 -8.04 13.52
CA SER A 394 -8.51 -6.71 13.20
C SER A 394 -8.78 -5.67 14.29
N SER A 395 -9.55 -6.01 15.33
CA SER A 395 -9.91 -5.07 16.40
C SER A 395 -8.67 -4.53 17.12
N TYR A 396 -8.59 -3.22 17.31
CA TYR A 396 -7.55 -2.56 18.10
C TYR A 396 -8.02 -2.14 19.49
N ALA A 397 -9.11 -2.74 19.99
CA ALA A 397 -9.51 -2.57 21.37
C ALA A 397 -8.36 -3.00 22.31
N LYS A 398 -8.29 -2.40 23.50
CA LYS A 398 -7.19 -2.65 24.46
C LYS A 398 -7.07 -4.12 24.87
N ASP A 399 -8.18 -4.85 24.84
CA ASP A 399 -8.32 -6.27 25.15
C ASP A 399 -8.32 -7.17 23.89
N SER A 400 -7.97 -6.62 22.73
CA SER A 400 -8.02 -7.32 21.43
C SER A 400 -7.34 -8.68 21.44
N LEU A 401 -6.11 -8.81 21.96
CA LEU A 401 -5.42 -10.09 22.01
C LEU A 401 -6.18 -11.14 22.85
N ALA A 402 -6.77 -10.73 23.97
CA ALA A 402 -7.53 -11.64 24.82
C ALA A 402 -8.80 -12.11 24.10
N HIS A 403 -9.55 -11.20 23.48
CA HIS A 403 -10.72 -11.53 22.67
C HIS A 403 -10.38 -12.44 21.49
N ILE A 404 -9.29 -12.14 20.77
CA ILE A 404 -8.87 -12.94 19.62
C ILE A 404 -8.52 -14.36 20.03
N LYS A 405 -7.88 -14.56 21.19
CA LYS A 405 -7.54 -15.89 21.70
C LYS A 405 -8.79 -16.75 21.93
N THR A 406 -9.91 -16.18 22.39
CA THR A 406 -11.16 -16.95 22.60
C THR A 406 -11.77 -17.43 21.28
N LEU A 407 -11.51 -16.73 20.17
CA LEU A 407 -11.99 -17.15 18.84
C LEU A 407 -11.32 -18.44 18.34
N PHE A 408 -10.16 -18.82 18.88
CA PHE A 408 -9.52 -20.10 18.54
C PHE A 408 -10.26 -21.30 19.16
N ASP A 409 -11.09 -21.07 20.17
CA ASP A 409 -11.94 -22.10 20.80
C ASP A 409 -13.35 -22.14 20.18
N HIS A 410 -13.63 -21.27 19.20
CA HIS A 410 -14.93 -21.20 18.54
C HIS A 410 -15.21 -22.49 17.74
N PRO A 411 -16.44 -23.06 17.78
CA PRO A 411 -16.74 -24.35 17.14
C PRO A 411 -16.49 -24.38 15.62
N ASP A 412 -16.67 -23.25 14.93
CA ASP A 412 -16.38 -23.12 13.50
C ASP A 412 -14.91 -22.81 13.17
N TYR A 413 -14.05 -22.66 14.18
CA TYR A 413 -12.61 -22.53 13.98
C TYR A 413 -11.95 -23.91 13.87
N SER A 414 -11.06 -24.05 12.89
CA SER A 414 -10.24 -25.25 12.72
C SER A 414 -8.91 -24.86 12.09
N ILE A 415 -7.82 -25.19 12.77
CA ILE A 415 -6.46 -24.95 12.29
C ILE A 415 -6.09 -25.83 11.08
N HIS A 416 -6.80 -26.95 10.90
CA HIS A 416 -6.59 -27.86 9.77
C HIS A 416 -7.15 -27.32 8.44
N ASN A 417 -8.01 -26.30 8.48
CA ASN A 417 -8.48 -25.61 7.29
C ASN A 417 -7.58 -24.39 7.02
N PRO A 418 -6.80 -24.37 5.91
CA PRO A 418 -5.87 -23.27 5.65
C PRO A 418 -6.52 -21.89 5.53
N ASN A 419 -7.77 -21.82 5.05
CA ASN A 419 -8.49 -20.55 4.96
C ASN A 419 -8.90 -20.05 6.34
N ARG A 420 -9.40 -20.94 7.20
CA ARG A 420 -9.79 -20.63 8.57
C ARG A 420 -8.59 -20.27 9.45
N ALA A 421 -7.48 -21.00 9.31
CA ALA A 421 -6.22 -20.66 9.96
C ALA A 421 -5.75 -19.26 9.53
N ARG A 422 -5.76 -18.96 8.21
CA ARG A 422 -5.39 -17.64 7.70
C ARG A 422 -6.34 -16.54 8.17
N SER A 423 -7.64 -16.80 8.22
CA SER A 423 -8.65 -15.78 8.54
C SER A 423 -8.57 -15.31 9.98
N LEU A 424 -8.10 -16.14 10.91
CA LEU A 424 -7.93 -15.76 12.32
C LEU A 424 -6.47 -15.47 12.66
N LEU A 425 -5.57 -16.45 12.49
CA LEU A 425 -4.16 -16.28 12.85
C LEU A 425 -3.44 -15.29 11.95
N GLY A 426 -3.72 -15.30 10.64
CA GLY A 426 -3.16 -14.32 9.71
C GLY A 426 -3.63 -12.90 10.02
N SER A 427 -4.90 -12.74 10.41
CA SER A 427 -5.44 -11.44 10.84
C SER A 427 -4.88 -10.98 12.19
N LEU A 428 -4.63 -11.90 13.13
CA LEU A 428 -3.91 -11.59 14.37
C LEU A 428 -2.49 -11.10 14.08
N ILE A 429 -1.76 -11.78 13.20
CA ILE A 429 -0.42 -11.36 12.76
C ILE A 429 -0.43 -9.96 12.13
N ALA A 430 -1.46 -9.66 11.33
CA ALA A 430 -1.62 -8.35 10.69
C ALA A 430 -2.09 -7.26 11.66
N ASN A 431 -2.59 -7.62 12.84
CA ASN A 431 -3.03 -6.67 13.86
C ASN A 431 -1.83 -6.23 14.71
N SER A 432 -1.27 -5.07 14.37
CA SER A 432 -0.09 -4.53 15.04
C SER A 432 -0.24 -4.42 16.56
N SER A 433 -1.44 -4.07 17.04
CA SER A 433 -1.68 -3.90 18.48
C SER A 433 -1.66 -5.22 19.25
N ALA A 434 -2.34 -6.25 18.70
CA ALA A 434 -2.44 -7.56 19.34
C ALA A 434 -1.17 -8.40 19.15
N PHE A 435 -0.54 -8.36 17.97
CA PHE A 435 0.69 -9.11 17.70
C PHE A 435 1.88 -8.56 18.49
N HIS A 436 2.04 -7.24 18.50
CA HIS A 436 3.11 -6.56 19.25
C HIS A 436 2.65 -6.06 20.63
N GLU A 437 1.75 -6.81 21.28
CA GLU A 437 1.34 -6.54 22.66
C GLU A 437 2.59 -6.36 23.55
N PRO A 438 2.66 -5.31 24.40
CA PRO A 438 3.90 -4.93 25.11
C PRO A 438 4.60 -6.04 25.89
N GLY A 439 3.86 -6.98 26.47
CA GLY A 439 4.40 -8.14 27.20
C GLY A 439 4.91 -9.28 26.33
N GLY A 440 4.75 -9.21 25.00
CA GLY A 440 5.16 -10.25 24.05
C GLY A 440 4.22 -11.45 24.01
N ALA A 441 3.03 -11.38 24.63
CA ALA A 441 2.07 -12.48 24.66
C ALA A 441 1.48 -12.78 23.27
N GLY A 442 1.48 -11.79 22.37
CA GLY A 442 1.12 -11.96 20.96
C GLY A 442 2.15 -12.82 20.22
N TYR A 443 3.44 -12.49 20.35
CA TYR A 443 4.54 -13.27 19.75
C TYR A 443 4.51 -14.73 20.20
N ALA A 444 4.41 -14.97 21.51
CA ALA A 444 4.43 -16.32 22.07
C ALA A 444 3.25 -17.16 21.56
N PHE A 445 2.06 -16.56 21.50
CA PHE A 445 0.86 -17.25 21.01
C PHE A 445 0.99 -17.61 19.52
N VAL A 446 1.41 -16.66 18.68
CA VAL A 446 1.59 -16.89 17.25
C VAL A 446 2.69 -17.92 17.00
N ALA A 447 3.81 -17.87 17.71
CA ALA A 447 4.90 -18.85 17.58
C ALA A 447 4.42 -20.27 17.89
N GLY A 448 3.66 -20.46 18.97
CA GLY A 448 3.05 -21.75 19.30
C GLY A 448 2.11 -22.26 18.20
N LYS A 449 1.29 -21.38 17.61
CA LYS A 449 0.41 -21.74 16.49
C LYS A 449 1.16 -22.04 15.20
N ILE A 450 2.27 -21.37 14.92
CA ILE A 450 3.13 -21.69 13.77
C ILE A 450 3.71 -23.10 13.92
N ILE A 451 4.20 -23.46 15.11
CA ILE A 451 4.70 -24.81 15.40
C ILE A 451 3.61 -25.86 15.20
N GLU A 452 2.39 -25.60 15.69
CA GLU A 452 1.23 -26.48 15.49
C GLU A 452 0.89 -26.66 14.00
N ILE A 453 0.90 -25.56 13.24
CA ILE A 453 0.63 -25.58 11.79
C ILE A 453 1.75 -26.29 11.05
N ASP A 454 3.01 -26.19 11.46
CA ASP A 454 4.14 -26.81 10.75
C ASP A 454 3.98 -28.33 10.65
N ALA A 455 3.47 -28.96 11.71
CA ALA A 455 3.16 -30.40 11.71
C ALA A 455 2.03 -30.80 10.74
N ILE A 456 1.16 -29.85 10.34
CA ILE A 456 -0.01 -30.07 9.48
C ILE A 456 0.27 -29.63 8.05
N ASN A 457 0.85 -28.45 7.89
CA ASN A 457 1.09 -27.77 6.62
C ASN A 457 2.33 -26.84 6.74
N PRO A 458 3.54 -27.39 6.48
CA PRO A 458 4.80 -26.64 6.51
C PRO A 458 4.81 -25.35 5.68
N GLN A 459 4.13 -25.35 4.52
CA GLN A 459 4.11 -24.18 3.64
C GLN A 459 3.34 -23.01 4.25
N VAL A 460 2.22 -23.29 4.92
CA VAL A 460 1.43 -22.25 5.61
C VAL A 460 2.20 -21.73 6.83
N ALA A 461 2.84 -22.62 7.59
CA ALA A 461 3.67 -22.25 8.73
C ALA A 461 4.82 -21.32 8.31
N ALA A 462 5.60 -21.70 7.29
CA ALA A 462 6.69 -20.87 6.78
C ALA A 462 6.19 -19.49 6.27
N ARG A 463 5.04 -19.45 5.59
CA ARG A 463 4.46 -18.17 5.15
C ARG A 463 4.09 -17.26 6.31
N MET A 464 3.49 -17.80 7.37
CA MET A 464 3.11 -17.04 8.58
C MET A 464 4.33 -16.60 9.40
N ALA A 465 5.37 -17.43 9.44
CA ALA A 465 6.63 -17.16 10.12
C ALA A 465 7.38 -15.95 9.56
N ASN A 466 7.09 -15.52 8.32
CA ASN A 466 7.64 -14.28 7.76
C ASN A 466 7.41 -13.04 8.65
N ALA A 467 6.37 -13.04 9.49
CA ALA A 467 6.08 -11.96 10.43
C ALA A 467 7.20 -11.73 11.47
N PHE A 468 8.04 -12.74 11.73
CA PHE A 468 9.12 -12.68 12.70
C PHE A 468 10.45 -12.19 12.12
N LEU A 469 10.57 -12.06 10.79
CA LEU A 469 11.85 -11.76 10.13
C LEU A 469 12.37 -10.35 10.40
N HIS A 470 11.47 -9.41 10.72
CA HIS A 470 11.81 -8.00 10.90
C HIS A 470 11.97 -7.59 12.37
N TRP A 471 12.22 -8.55 13.28
CA TRP A 471 12.36 -8.30 14.71
C TRP A 471 13.40 -7.24 15.07
N ARG A 472 14.46 -7.09 14.26
CA ARG A 472 15.53 -6.09 14.44
C ARG A 472 15.08 -4.65 14.18
N LYS A 473 14.00 -4.44 13.41
CA LYS A 473 13.43 -3.11 13.17
C LYS A 473 12.59 -2.62 14.33
N LEU A 474 12.11 -3.49 15.20
CA LEU A 474 11.28 -3.10 16.34
C LEU A 474 12.09 -2.33 17.38
N LEU A 475 11.39 -1.72 18.35
CA LEU A 475 12.04 -1.24 19.56
C LEU A 475 12.85 -2.38 20.22
N PRO A 476 14.04 -2.11 20.79
CA PRO A 476 14.93 -3.15 21.33
C PRO A 476 14.25 -4.13 22.30
N SER A 477 13.37 -3.63 23.18
CA SER A 477 12.62 -4.45 24.13
C SER A 477 11.67 -5.44 23.43
N GLN A 478 10.93 -4.98 22.41
CA GLN A 478 10.03 -5.82 21.63
C GLN A 478 10.80 -6.78 20.70
N GLY A 479 11.88 -6.30 20.08
CA GLY A 479 12.75 -7.12 19.24
C GLY A 479 13.34 -8.30 20.01
N GLN A 480 13.76 -8.09 21.26
CA GLN A 480 14.27 -9.17 22.13
C GLN A 480 13.18 -10.21 22.45
N LEU A 481 11.96 -9.78 22.77
CA LEU A 481 10.84 -10.70 23.02
C LEU A 481 10.49 -11.53 21.78
N MET A 482 10.47 -10.90 20.61
CA MET A 482 10.24 -11.61 19.35
C MET A 482 11.38 -12.60 19.06
N LYS A 483 12.64 -12.17 19.23
CA LYS A 483 13.82 -13.03 19.05
C LYS A 483 13.78 -14.28 19.92
N GLN A 484 13.36 -14.16 21.18
CA GLN A 484 13.19 -15.33 22.07
C GLN A 484 12.22 -16.36 21.48
N GLN A 485 11.13 -15.91 20.86
CA GLN A 485 10.18 -16.82 20.21
C GLN A 485 10.76 -17.47 18.96
N ILE A 486 11.63 -16.76 18.23
CA ILE A 486 12.38 -17.33 17.10
C ILE A 486 13.31 -18.45 17.58
N GLU A 487 14.05 -18.23 18.66
CA GLU A 487 14.93 -19.23 19.29
C GLU A 487 14.13 -20.46 19.79
N ILE A 488 12.92 -20.25 20.33
CA ILE A 488 12.00 -21.32 20.72
C ILE A 488 11.53 -22.13 19.49
N ILE A 489 11.15 -21.45 18.39
CA ILE A 489 10.75 -22.15 17.16
C ILE A 489 11.93 -23.03 16.70
N VAL A 490 13.11 -22.46 16.50
CA VAL A 490 14.30 -23.18 16.00
C VAL A 490 14.68 -24.39 16.88
N SER A 491 14.50 -24.29 18.20
CA SER A 491 14.79 -25.39 19.12
C SER A 491 13.72 -26.49 19.17
N THR A 492 12.60 -26.33 18.46
CA THR A 492 11.52 -27.31 18.42
C THR A 492 11.93 -28.56 17.61
N PRO A 493 11.79 -29.77 18.17
CA PRO A 493 12.08 -31.00 17.43
C PRO A 493 11.14 -31.21 16.23
N ASN A 494 11.64 -31.87 15.17
CA ASN A 494 10.88 -32.26 13.98
C ASN A 494 10.27 -31.09 13.18
N LEU A 495 10.86 -29.90 13.24
CA LEU A 495 10.50 -28.81 12.34
C LEU A 495 10.72 -29.20 10.87
N SER A 496 9.83 -28.71 10.01
CA SER A 496 10.02 -28.78 8.57
C SER A 496 11.29 -28.02 8.15
N SER A 497 11.92 -28.48 7.07
CA SER A 497 13.15 -27.86 6.54
C SER A 497 12.93 -26.38 6.20
N GLY A 498 11.79 -26.05 5.59
CA GLY A 498 11.47 -24.68 5.17
C GLY A 498 11.28 -23.72 6.35
N LEU A 499 10.61 -24.14 7.43
CA LEU A 499 10.45 -23.30 8.61
C LEU A 499 11.78 -23.14 9.36
N ASN A 500 12.54 -24.22 9.53
CA ASN A 500 13.84 -24.17 10.19
C ASN A 500 14.83 -23.27 9.44
N GLU A 501 14.93 -23.41 8.11
CA GLU A 501 15.78 -22.56 7.27
C GLU A 501 15.41 -21.08 7.45
N LEU A 502 14.13 -20.75 7.35
CA LEU A 502 13.62 -19.38 7.45
C LEU A 502 13.96 -18.74 8.81
N MET A 503 13.70 -19.46 9.90
CA MET A 503 13.91 -18.93 11.25
C MET A 503 15.39 -18.88 11.65
N THR A 504 16.18 -19.87 11.25
CA THR A 504 17.63 -19.85 11.45
C THR A 504 18.27 -18.69 10.68
N ALA A 505 17.90 -18.50 9.41
CA ALA A 505 18.40 -17.39 8.60
C ALA A 505 18.04 -16.03 9.21
N SER A 506 16.90 -15.90 9.89
CA SER A 506 16.51 -14.64 10.55
C SER A 506 17.34 -14.31 11.80
N LEU A 507 17.98 -15.32 12.42
CA LEU A 507 18.90 -15.13 13.54
C LEU A 507 20.33 -14.83 13.07
N SER A 508 20.71 -15.38 11.92
CA SER A 508 22.00 -15.11 11.28
C SER A 508 22.15 -13.62 10.96
N THR A 509 23.33 -13.08 11.24
CA THR A 509 23.74 -11.72 10.91
C THR A 509 24.21 -11.70 9.46
N ASP A 510 23.41 -11.12 8.58
CA ASP A 510 23.92 -10.42 7.40
C ASP A 510 23.49 -8.95 7.51
#